data_AF-A0A842WGB8-F1
#
_entry.id   AF-A0A842WGB8-F1
#
_cell.length_a   1.000
_cell.length_b   1.000
_cell.length_c   1.000
_cell.angle_alpha   90.00
_cell.angle_beta   90.00
_cell.angle_gamma   90.00
#
_symmetry.space_group_name_H-M   'P 1'
#
loop_
_entity.id
_entity.type
_entity.pdbx_description
1 polymer ?
#
loop_
_entity_poly.entity_id
_entity_poly.type
_entity_poly.pdbx_seq_one_letter_code
_entity_poly.pdbx_strand_id
1 'polypeptide(L)'
;MACFSAPLAVGMITTACRKRIPEKYHIGWFNTLVLGGSAGLLLEHLASGEIVPYPPFLTAMASPAETAVMVAEIMSIGVPMLLACVGVWGAMVLAANYFEHTANSRAEHRA
;
A
#
# COMPACT_ATOMS: atom_id res chain seq x y z
N MET A 1 6.89 11.36 -9.08
CA MET A 1 6.76 10.06 -9.75
C MET A 1 5.49 9.34 -9.29
N ALA A 2 4.59 8.93 -10.20
CA ALA A 2 3.25 8.46 -9.82
C ALA A 2 3.19 7.03 -9.21
N CYS A 3 4.32 6.49 -8.75
CA CYS A 3 4.47 5.13 -8.22
C CYS A 3 3.62 4.88 -6.96
N PHE A 4 3.26 5.93 -6.22
CA PHE A 4 2.39 5.86 -5.03
C PHE A 4 0.92 5.53 -5.38
N SER A 5 0.50 5.76 -6.63
CA SER A 5 -0.89 5.54 -7.06
C SER A 5 -1.27 4.05 -7.11
N ALA A 6 -0.32 3.17 -7.42
CA ALA A 6 -0.54 1.72 -7.47
C ALA A 6 -0.90 1.13 -6.08
N PRO A 7 -0.10 1.34 -5.02
CA PRO A 7 -0.49 0.91 -3.68
C PRO A 7 -1.72 1.63 -3.16
N LEU A 8 -1.90 2.92 -3.46
CA LEU A 8 -3.12 3.65 -3.07
C LEU A 8 -4.39 3.02 -3.70
N ALA A 9 -4.36 2.70 -5.00
CA ALA A 9 -5.47 2.06 -5.69
C ALA A 9 -5.77 0.67 -5.09
N VAL A 10 -4.73 -0.13 -4.85
CA VAL A 10 -4.89 -1.43 -4.20
C VAL A 10 -5.46 -1.26 -2.79
N GLY A 11 -4.91 -0.36 -1.97
CA GLY A 11 -5.43 -0.07 -0.62
C GLY A 11 -6.89 0.37 -0.64
N MET A 12 -7.30 1.19 -1.61
CA MET A 12 -8.68 1.65 -1.74
C MET A 12 -9.62 0.50 -2.18
N ILE A 13 -9.19 -0.36 -3.10
CA ILE A 13 -9.94 -1.57 -3.51
C ILE A 13 -10.06 -2.53 -2.32
N THR A 14 -8.98 -2.78 -1.58
CA THR A 14 -9.00 -3.67 -0.41
C THR A 14 -9.86 -3.10 0.71
N THR A 15 -9.92 -1.77 0.85
CA THR A 15 -10.87 -1.08 1.74
C THR A 15 -12.31 -1.32 1.33
N ALA A 16 -12.63 -1.14 0.06
CA ALA A 16 -13.98 -1.32 -0.48
C ALA A 16 -14.44 -2.78 -0.38
N CYS A 17 -13.53 -3.72 -0.63
CA CYS A 17 -13.77 -5.16 -0.56
C CYS A 17 -13.54 -5.76 0.83
N ARG A 18 -13.24 -4.96 1.86
CA ARG A 18 -12.93 -5.45 3.22
C ARG A 18 -13.99 -6.39 3.78
N LYS A 19 -15.27 -6.16 3.47
CA LYS A 19 -16.40 -7.00 3.92
C LYS A 19 -16.43 -8.41 3.31
N ARG A 20 -15.69 -8.65 2.21
CA ARG A 20 -15.61 -9.94 1.53
C ARG A 20 -14.40 -10.76 1.96
N ILE A 21 -13.45 -10.16 2.70
CA ILE A 21 -12.20 -10.80 3.07
C ILE A 21 -12.30 -11.28 4.53
N PRO A 22 -11.97 -12.54 4.83
CA PRO A 22 -12.12 -13.09 6.17
C PRO A 22 -11.21 -12.37 7.18
N GLU A 23 -11.76 -12.16 8.38
CA GLU A 23 -11.16 -11.32 9.43
C GLU A 23 -9.80 -11.83 9.93
N LYS A 24 -9.54 -13.13 9.74
CA LYS A 24 -8.26 -13.82 10.01
C LYS A 24 -7.02 -13.20 9.36
N TYR A 25 -7.20 -12.34 8.35
CA TYR A 25 -6.10 -11.69 7.66
C TYR A 25 -5.80 -10.28 8.18
N HIS A 26 -6.54 -9.75 9.17
CA HIS A 26 -6.33 -8.40 9.70
C HIS A 26 -6.20 -7.33 8.60
N ILE A 27 -7.11 -7.36 7.62
CA ILE A 27 -7.14 -6.43 6.47
C ILE A 27 -7.09 -4.95 6.88
N GLY A 28 -7.60 -4.63 8.08
CA GLY A 28 -7.51 -3.27 8.63
C GLY A 28 -6.07 -2.78 8.79
N TRP A 29 -5.12 -3.66 9.14
CA TRP A 29 -3.71 -3.30 9.28
C TRP A 29 -3.05 -3.04 7.93
N PHE A 30 -3.37 -3.88 6.93
CA PHE A 30 -2.95 -3.65 5.55
C PHE A 30 -3.42 -2.28 5.05
N ASN A 31 -4.69 -1.95 5.28
CA ASN A 31 -5.26 -0.66 4.92
C ASN A 31 -4.51 0.51 5.56
N THR A 32 -4.24 0.46 6.87
CA THR A 32 -3.52 1.54 7.57
C THR A 32 -2.09 1.69 7.04
N LEU A 33 -1.40 0.58 6.78
CA LEU A 33 -0.03 0.58 6.24
C LEU A 33 0.02 1.18 4.84
N VAL A 34 -0.89 0.76 3.97
CA VAL A 34 -0.90 1.18 2.56
C VAL A 34 -1.46 2.59 2.39
N LEU A 35 -2.58 2.93 3.03
CA LEU A 35 -3.17 4.27 2.94
C LEU A 35 -2.34 5.31 3.68
N GLY A 36 -1.80 4.97 4.86
CA GLY A 36 -0.91 5.86 5.61
C GLY A 36 0.41 6.12 4.89
N GLY A 37 1.06 5.07 4.38
CA GLY A 37 2.29 5.20 3.58
C GLY A 37 2.07 5.99 2.30
N SER A 38 0.98 5.73 1.58
CA SER A 38 0.64 6.47 0.35
C SER A 38 0.30 7.94 0.63
N ALA A 39 -0.38 8.24 1.75
CA ALA A 39 -0.68 9.61 2.15
C ALA A 39 0.61 10.38 2.53
N GLY A 40 1.54 9.75 3.23
CA GLY A 40 2.85 10.35 3.54
C GLY A 40 3.66 10.67 2.27
N LEU A 41 3.73 9.72 1.34
CA LEU A 41 4.40 9.91 0.05
C LEU A 41 3.72 11.00 -0.79
N LEU A 42 2.40 11.08 -0.77
CA LEU A 42 1.65 12.14 -1.44
C LEU A 42 2.01 13.53 -0.89
N LEU A 43 2.11 13.66 0.43
CA LEU A 43 2.52 14.91 1.09
C LEU A 43 3.98 15.27 0.75
N GLU A 44 4.87 14.29 0.68
CA GLU A 44 6.26 14.50 0.26
C GLU A 44 6.31 15.00 -1.19
N HIS A 45 5.56 14.38 -2.11
CA HIS A 45 5.50 14.82 -3.51
C HIS A 45 4.86 16.20 -3.69
N LEU A 46 3.88 16.56 -2.84
CA LEU A 46 3.30 17.90 -2.77
C LEU A 46 4.32 18.93 -2.27
N ALA A 47 5.08 18.59 -1.22
CA ALA A 47 6.10 19.46 -0.64
C ALA A 47 7.35 19.60 -1.53
N SER A 48 7.72 18.54 -2.26
CA SER A 48 8.83 18.49 -3.21
C SER A 48 8.53 19.16 -4.55
N GLY A 49 7.29 19.59 -4.79
CA GLY A 49 6.91 20.34 -5.99
C GLY A 49 6.70 19.52 -7.25
N GLU A 50 6.53 18.18 -7.13
CA GLU A 50 6.18 17.30 -8.27
C GLU A 50 4.68 17.27 -8.56
N ILE A 51 3.83 17.70 -7.62
CA ILE A 51 2.37 17.80 -7.77
C ILE A 51 1.96 19.26 -7.61
N VAL A 52 1.64 19.93 -8.72
CA VAL A 52 1.25 21.36 -8.73
C VAL A 52 -0.26 21.48 -8.80
N PRO A 53 -0.96 22.27 -7.95
CA PRO A 53 -2.42 22.39 -7.93
C PRO A 53 -3.01 23.26 -9.07
N TYR A 54 -2.23 23.57 -10.11
CA TYR A 54 -2.68 24.29 -11.31
C TYR A 54 -2.29 23.49 -12.57
N PRO A 55 -3.11 23.47 -13.64
CA PRO A 55 -2.82 22.69 -14.83
C PRO A 55 -1.54 23.19 -15.56
N PRO A 56 -0.67 22.29 -16.07
CA PRO A 56 -0.76 20.82 -16.05
C PRO A 56 -0.07 20.25 -14.80
N PHE A 57 -0.86 19.66 -13.91
CA PHE A 57 -0.51 19.14 -12.58
C PHE A 57 0.65 18.09 -12.55
N LEU A 58 1.17 17.72 -13.73
CA LEU A 58 2.36 16.90 -13.98
C LEU A 58 3.14 17.56 -15.12
N THR A 59 4.27 18.19 -14.81
CA THR A 59 5.10 18.95 -15.77
C THR A 59 5.66 18.12 -16.93
N ALA A 60 5.46 16.80 -16.94
CA ALA A 60 5.90 15.84 -17.97
C ALA A 60 4.77 15.30 -18.88
N MET A 61 3.57 15.88 -18.85
CA MET A 61 2.43 15.47 -19.70
C MET A 61 2.28 16.34 -20.96
N ALA A 62 3.38 16.60 -21.68
CA ALA A 62 3.33 17.37 -22.93
C ALA A 62 2.98 16.49 -24.15
N SER A 63 3.13 15.16 -24.08
CA SER A 63 2.83 14.26 -25.20
C SER A 63 2.29 12.86 -24.79
N PRO A 64 1.46 12.21 -25.63
CA PRO A 64 0.98 10.84 -25.39
C PRO A 64 2.10 9.79 -25.28
N ALA A 65 3.24 10.03 -25.94
CA ALA A 65 4.39 9.13 -25.94
C ALA A 65 5.10 9.12 -24.58
N GLU A 66 5.24 10.27 -23.93
CA GLU A 66 5.83 10.37 -22.59
C GLU A 66 4.91 9.80 -21.50
N THR A 67 3.59 9.84 -21.73
CA THR A 67 2.61 9.21 -20.83
C THR A 67 2.77 7.67 -20.82
N ALA A 68 3.04 7.06 -21.97
CA ALA A 68 3.26 5.61 -22.07
C ALA A 68 4.56 5.16 -21.37
N VAL A 69 5.63 5.95 -21.49
CA VAL A 69 6.88 5.72 -20.76
C VAL A 69 6.67 5.86 -19.26
N MET A 70 5.92 6.88 -18.81
CA MET A 70 5.60 7.07 -17.39
C MET A 70 4.77 5.90 -16.82
N VAL A 71 3.82 5.35 -17.59
CA VAL A 71 3.04 4.16 -17.18
C VAL A 71 3.94 2.93 -17.05
N ALA A 72 4.91 2.75 -17.96
CA ALA A 72 5.88 1.67 -17.87
C ALA A 72 6.77 1.79 -16.62
N GLU A 73 7.17 3.00 -16.24
CA GLU A 73 7.93 3.27 -15.00
C GLU A 73 7.09 3.05 -13.73
N ILE A 74 5.79 3.37 -13.76
CA ILE A 74 4.87 3.04 -12.65
C ILE A 74 4.74 1.52 -12.49
N MET A 75 4.75 0.77 -13.59
CA MET A 75 4.72 -0.69 -13.56
C MET A 75 6.03 -1.28 -13.01
N SER A 76 7.19 -0.77 -13.44
CA SER A 76 8.49 -1.30 -13.02
C SER A 76 8.82 -1.01 -11.55
N ILE A 77 8.43 0.15 -11.02
CA ILE A 77 8.75 0.60 -9.65
C ILE A 77 7.57 0.41 -8.69
N GLY A 78 6.34 0.61 -9.16
CA GLY A 78 5.13 0.47 -8.35
C GLY A 78 4.83 -0.99 -7.96
N VAL A 79 5.12 -1.96 -8.83
CA VAL A 79 4.94 -3.39 -8.54
C VAL A 79 5.86 -3.88 -7.41
N PRO A 80 7.20 -3.66 -7.44
CA PRO A 80 8.06 -4.09 -6.33
C PRO A 80 7.71 -3.38 -5.02
N MET A 81 7.27 -2.11 -5.08
CA MET A 81 6.80 -1.39 -3.88
C MET A 81 5.53 -2.02 -3.30
N LEU A 82 4.57 -2.39 -4.14
CA LEU A 82 3.37 -3.11 -3.71
C LEU A 82 3.72 -4.48 -3.11
N LEU A 83 4.61 -5.24 -3.74
CA LEU A 83 5.07 -6.53 -3.23
C LEU A 83 5.77 -6.39 -1.87
N ALA A 84 6.55 -5.34 -1.67
CA ALA A 84 7.16 -5.05 -0.37
C ALA A 84 6.10 -4.76 0.70
N CYS A 85 5.09 -3.92 0.41
CA CYS A 85 3.98 -3.65 1.34
C CYS A 85 3.20 -4.92 1.69
N VAL A 86 2.91 -5.77 0.70
CA VAL A 86 2.25 -7.07 0.91
C VAL A 86 3.13 -8.01 1.73
N GLY A 87 4.44 -8.03 1.48
CA GLY A 87 5.41 -8.84 2.22
C GLY A 87 5.50 -8.46 3.69
N VAL A 88 5.59 -7.15 3.99
CA VAL A 88 5.60 -6.64 5.37
C VAL A 88 4.30 -6.98 6.09
N TRP A 89 3.14 -6.77 5.44
CA TRP A 89 1.85 -7.13 6.03
C TRP A 89 1.73 -8.64 6.28
N GLY A 90 2.16 -9.47 5.32
CA GLY A 90 2.18 -10.93 5.48
C GLY A 90 3.04 -11.37 6.66
N ALA A 91 4.22 -10.78 6.82
CA ALA A 91 5.09 -11.05 7.96
C ALA A 91 4.45 -10.65 9.31
N MET A 92 3.77 -9.51 9.36
CA MET A 92 3.05 -9.06 10.56
C MET A 92 1.89 -10.00 10.92
N VAL A 93 1.11 -10.45 9.94
CA VAL A 93 0.00 -11.40 10.17
C VAL A 93 0.54 -12.76 10.64
N LEU A 94 1.62 -13.26 10.04
CA LEU A 94 2.26 -14.50 10.46
C LEU A 94 2.80 -14.40 11.90
N ALA A 95 3.46 -13.29 12.24
CA ALA A 95 3.93 -13.05 13.60
C ALA A 95 2.78 -13.01 14.60
N ALA A 96 1.70 -12.27 14.29
CA ALA A 96 0.51 -12.18 15.15
C ALA A 96 -0.10 -13.57 15.41
N ASN A 97 -0.32 -14.35 14.35
CA ASN A 97 -0.85 -15.71 14.47
C ASN A 97 0.07 -16.63 15.30
N TYR A 98 1.39 -16.50 15.13
CA TYR A 98 2.37 -17.26 15.91
C TYR A 98 2.34 -16.90 17.39
N PHE A 99 2.23 -15.61 17.72
CA PHE A 99 2.13 -15.15 19.10
C PHE A 99 0.80 -15.58 19.74
N GLU A 100 -0.32 -15.48 19.04
CA GLU A 100 -1.62 -15.94 19.53
C GLU A 100 -1.63 -17.44 19.79
N HIS A 101 -1.09 -18.25 18.87
CA HIS A 101 -0.98 -19.68 19.06
C HIS A 101 -0.11 -20.00 20.29
N THR A 102 1.03 -19.33 20.45
CA THR A 102 1.93 -19.55 21.59
C THR A 102 1.31 -19.11 22.92
N ALA A 103 0.53 -18.02 22.92
CA ALA A 103 -0.18 -17.53 24.09
C ALA A 103 -1.29 -18.51 24.51
N ASN A 104 -2.05 -19.05 23.55
CA ASN A 104 -3.15 -19.97 23.83
C ASN A 104 -2.65 -21.31 24.40
N SER A 105 -1.60 -21.91 23.81
CA SER A 105 -0.99 -23.14 24.33
C SER A 105 -0.43 -22.97 25.75
N ARG A 106 0.02 -21.77 26.10
CA ARG A 106 0.53 -21.46 27.45
C ARG A 106 -0.60 -21.27 28.47
N ALA A 107 -1.79 -20.87 28.02
CA ALA A 107 -2.97 -20.74 28.87
C ALA A 107 -3.59 -22.11 29.18
N GLU A 108 -3.69 -23.01 28.20
CA GLU A 108 -4.19 -24.39 28.41
C GLU A 108 -3.32 -25.18 29.38
N HIS A 109 -1.98 -25.02 29.34
CA HIS A 109 -1.08 -25.72 30.26
C HIS A 109 -1.11 -25.18 31.71
N ARG A 110 -1.79 -24.05 31.95
CA ARG A 110 -1.97 -23.43 33.28
C ARG A 110 -3.35 -23.67 33.90
N ALA A 111 -4.31 -24.17 33.13
CA ALA A 111 -5.67 -24.52 33.57
C ALA A 111 -5.71 -25.97 34.08
#